data_AF-A0AAD4M989-F1
#
_entry.id   AF-A0AAD4M989-F1
#
_cell.length_a   1.000
_cell.length_b   1.000
_cell.length_c   1.000
_cell.angle_alpha   90.00
_cell.angle_beta   90.00
_cell.angle_gamma   90.00
#
_symmetry.space_group_name_H-M   'P 1'
#
loop_
_entity.id
_entity.type
_entity.pdbx_description
1 polymer ?
#
loop_
_entity_poly.entity_id
_entity_poly.type
_entity_poly.pdbx_seq_one_letter_code
_entity_poly.pdbx_strand_id
1 'polypeptide(L)'
;MTVSLPVRPGFRFFELHLRLILVTVVISPVAERPGRDVELNSRRGHEIIHRLQNITAPAVFNPRAFFDGKKNLFSVGPLKMQGNAAEFVVSMTDTPQPAGSTRGQFRIKLVKVNEINISRRANEILTGGSDVSQIALTFLQIVIRQAPMLKTNTFNTRSVFTPESRKSLNGGFNIWNGFFQ
;
A
#
# COMPACT_ATOMS: atom_id res chain seq x y z
N MET A 1 46.45 5.73 5.34
CA MET A 1 45.97 5.95 6.72
C MET A 1 44.46 5.85 6.67
N THR A 2 43.91 4.67 6.91
CA THR A 2 42.50 4.35 6.66
C THR A 2 41.77 4.32 7.99
N VAL A 3 40.90 5.32 8.22
CA VAL A 3 40.16 5.46 9.48
C VAL A 3 38.90 4.60 9.41
N SER A 4 38.90 3.46 10.10
CA SER A 4 37.68 2.68 10.35
C SER A 4 36.95 3.25 11.57
N LEU A 5 35.69 3.65 11.40
CA LEU A 5 34.86 4.11 12.50
C LEU A 5 34.51 2.93 13.45
N PRO A 6 34.55 3.12 14.78
CA PRO A 6 34.24 2.07 15.74
C PRO A 6 32.74 1.79 15.79
N VAL A 7 32.37 0.52 15.63
CA VAL A 7 31.00 0.02 15.85
C VAL A 7 30.74 -0.02 17.35
N ARG A 8 29.71 0.70 17.82
CA ARG A 8 29.31 0.73 19.24
C ARG A 8 28.81 -0.65 19.68
N PRO A 9 29.24 -1.17 20.85
CA PRO A 9 28.75 -2.44 21.35
C PRO A 9 27.41 -2.27 22.07
N GLY A 10 26.52 -3.25 21.85
CA GLY A 10 25.47 -3.61 22.80
C GLY A 10 24.11 -2.94 22.62
N PHE A 11 23.38 -3.30 21.56
CA PHE A 11 21.92 -3.44 21.65
C PHE A 11 21.56 -4.85 21.22
N ARG A 12 20.90 -5.61 22.11
CA ARG A 12 20.27 -6.88 21.73
C ARG A 12 19.12 -6.53 20.79
N PHE A 13 19.37 -6.60 19.48
CA PHE A 13 18.31 -6.55 18.49
C PHE A 13 17.41 -7.74 18.76
N PHE A 14 16.14 -7.48 19.09
CA PHE A 14 15.10 -8.47 18.85
C PHE A 14 15.23 -8.88 17.38
N GLU A 15 15.57 -10.13 17.13
CA GLU A 15 15.76 -10.68 15.79
C GLU A 15 14.38 -10.83 15.12
N LEU A 16 13.76 -9.69 14.80
CA LEU A 16 12.54 -9.62 14.01
C LEU A 16 12.94 -10.00 12.59
N HIS A 17 12.72 -11.28 12.25
CA HIS A 17 12.78 -11.78 10.88
C HIS A 17 11.61 -11.22 10.07
N LEU A 18 11.67 -9.92 9.75
CA LEU A 18 10.66 -9.28 8.91
C LEU A 18 10.92 -9.66 7.46
N ARG A 19 10.04 -10.51 6.92
CA ARG A 19 9.98 -10.80 5.49
C ARG A 19 8.95 -9.89 4.84
N LEU A 20 9.42 -9.00 3.98
CA LEU A 20 8.60 -8.13 3.19
C LEU A 20 8.42 -8.73 1.80
N ILE A 21 7.19 -8.82 1.32
CA ILE A 21 6.92 -9.28 -0.03
C ILE A 21 6.34 -8.14 -0.84
N LEU A 22 6.97 -7.87 -1.98
CA LEU A 22 6.51 -6.91 -2.97
C LEU A 22 5.65 -7.63 -3.99
N VAL A 23 4.44 -7.14 -4.17
CA VAL A 23 3.45 -7.62 -5.12
C VAL A 23 3.07 -6.45 -6.02
N THR A 24 3.10 -6.66 -7.33
CA THR A 24 2.55 -5.71 -8.29
C THR A 24 1.06 -5.95 -8.45
N VAL A 25 0.31 -4.84 -8.43
CA VAL A 25 -1.12 -4.78 -8.61
C VAL A 25 -1.43 -4.16 -9.97
N VAL A 26 -2.18 -4.89 -10.77
CA VAL A 26 -2.80 -4.37 -12.00
C VAL A 26 -4.31 -4.37 -11.79
N ILE A 27 -4.94 -3.21 -11.95
CA ILE A 27 -6.38 -3.05 -11.80
C ILE A 27 -6.95 -2.64 -13.15
N SER A 28 -7.91 -3.42 -13.65
CA SER A 28 -8.59 -3.18 -14.93
C SER A 28 -10.12 -3.25 -14.74
N PRO A 29 -10.91 -2.36 -15.34
CA PRO A 29 -12.36 -2.48 -15.33
C PRO A 29 -12.79 -3.75 -16.08
N VAL A 30 -13.79 -4.47 -15.57
CA VAL A 30 -14.31 -5.68 -16.24
C VAL A 30 -15.12 -5.33 -17.49
N ALA A 31 -15.75 -4.15 -17.51
CA ALA A 31 -16.62 -3.70 -18.59
C ALA A 31 -15.87 -3.09 -19.80
N GLU A 32 -14.60 -2.71 -19.64
CA GLU A 32 -13.80 -2.12 -20.71
C GLU A 32 -13.01 -3.21 -21.45
N ARG A 33 -12.67 -2.96 -22.72
CA ARG A 33 -11.96 -3.92 -23.59
C ARG A 33 -10.76 -4.55 -22.85
N PRO A 34 -10.61 -5.89 -22.87
CA PRO A 34 -9.49 -6.55 -22.22
C PRO A 34 -8.17 -5.99 -22.76
N GLY A 35 -7.32 -5.48 -21.86
CA GLY A 35 -5.98 -4.98 -22.20
C GLY A 35 -5.75 -3.47 -22.08
N ARG A 36 -6.77 -2.67 -21.70
CA ARG A 36 -6.54 -1.25 -21.34
C ARG A 36 -6.33 -1.12 -19.83
N ASP A 37 -5.08 -0.93 -19.42
CA ASP A 37 -4.77 -0.47 -18.07
C ASP A 37 -5.40 0.91 -17.88
N VAL A 38 -6.39 0.99 -16.99
CA VAL A 38 -6.96 2.28 -16.60
C VAL A 38 -6.07 2.85 -15.52
N GLU A 39 -5.48 4.02 -15.79
CA GLU A 39 -4.75 4.76 -14.78
C GLU A 39 -5.76 5.28 -13.74
N LEU A 40 -5.94 4.50 -12.67
CA LEU A 40 -6.85 4.85 -11.60
C LEU A 40 -6.23 5.92 -10.72
N ASN A 41 -7.06 6.87 -10.29
CA ASN A 41 -6.65 7.81 -9.26
C ASN A 41 -6.30 7.04 -7.96
N SER A 42 -5.33 7.56 -7.20
CA SER A 42 -4.80 6.86 -6.02
C SER A 42 -5.88 6.53 -5.00
N ARG A 43 -6.85 7.42 -4.81
CA ARG A 43 -7.98 7.21 -3.89
C ARG A 43 -8.82 6.00 -4.28
N ARG A 44 -9.27 5.91 -5.53
CA ARG A 44 -10.09 4.81 -6.02
C ARG A 44 -9.32 3.49 -6.00
N GLY A 45 -8.01 3.53 -6.27
CA GLY A 45 -7.12 2.39 -6.07
C GLY A 45 -7.14 1.88 -4.62
N HIS A 46 -7.00 2.77 -3.63
CA HIS A 46 -7.08 2.42 -2.21
C HIS A 46 -8.45 1.86 -1.84
N GLU A 47 -9.55 2.43 -2.32
CA GLU A 47 -10.91 1.95 -2.06
C GLU A 47 -11.12 0.52 -2.61
N ILE A 48 -10.67 0.26 -3.84
CA ILE A 48 -10.76 -1.06 -4.48
C ILE A 48 -9.93 -2.10 -3.70
N ILE A 49 -8.68 -1.77 -3.34
CA ILE A 49 -7.80 -2.68 -2.61
C ILE A 49 -8.29 -2.87 -1.17
N HIS A 50 -8.82 -1.84 -0.52
CA HIS A 50 -9.44 -1.97 0.79
C HIS A 50 -10.63 -2.96 0.73
N ARG A 51 -11.45 -2.88 -0.32
CA ARG A 51 -12.58 -3.79 -0.52
C ARG A 51 -12.13 -5.22 -0.84
N LEU A 52 -11.07 -5.38 -1.63
CA LEU A 52 -10.43 -6.68 -1.88
C LEU A 52 -10.01 -7.34 -0.57
N GLN A 53 -9.30 -6.61 0.30
CA GLN A 53 -8.72 -7.16 1.53
C GLN A 53 -9.75 -7.41 2.63
N ASN A 54 -10.88 -6.70 2.64
CA ASN A 54 -11.86 -6.81 3.73
C ASN A 54 -13.11 -7.63 3.36
N ILE A 55 -13.53 -7.60 2.10
CA ILE A 55 -14.81 -8.17 1.67
C ILE A 55 -14.58 -9.34 0.72
N THR A 56 -13.82 -9.12 -0.37
CA THR A 56 -13.71 -10.13 -1.44
C THR A 56 -12.79 -11.30 -1.08
N ALA A 57 -11.62 -11.03 -0.49
CA ALA A 57 -10.62 -12.06 -0.21
C ALA A 57 -9.93 -11.89 1.15
N PRO A 58 -10.67 -11.74 2.27
CA PRO A 58 -10.07 -11.50 3.59
C PRO A 58 -9.13 -12.62 4.05
N ALA A 59 -9.41 -13.87 3.65
CA ALA A 59 -8.55 -15.00 3.98
C ALA A 59 -7.15 -14.93 3.34
N VAL A 60 -7.02 -14.27 2.19
CA VAL A 60 -5.75 -14.11 1.47
C VAL A 60 -4.87 -13.05 2.14
N PHE A 61 -5.49 -12.00 2.67
CA PHE A 61 -4.84 -10.81 3.25
C PHE A 61 -4.86 -10.82 4.77
N ASN A 62 -4.31 -11.88 5.36
CA ASN A 62 -4.12 -11.98 6.80
C ASN A 62 -2.66 -12.35 7.12
N PRO A 63 -1.81 -11.37 7.52
CA PRO A 63 -2.13 -9.96 7.82
C PRO A 63 -2.41 -9.10 6.58
N ARG A 64 -3.04 -7.93 6.77
CA ARG A 64 -3.35 -6.98 5.69
C ARG A 64 -2.07 -6.46 5.02
N ALA A 65 -2.17 -6.20 3.72
CA ALA A 65 -1.10 -5.65 2.90
C ALA A 65 -1.24 -4.12 2.73
N PHE A 66 -0.11 -3.45 2.59
CA PHE A 66 0.01 -2.01 2.44
C PHE A 66 0.09 -1.63 0.96
N PHE A 67 -0.81 -0.78 0.51
CA PHE A 67 -0.88 -0.34 -0.89
C PHE A 67 -0.40 1.11 -1.03
N ASP A 68 0.37 1.39 -2.08
CA ASP A 68 0.87 2.73 -2.41
C ASP A 68 -0.20 3.61 -3.12
N GLY A 69 -1.31 3.01 -3.54
CA GLY A 69 -2.33 3.70 -4.34
C GLY A 69 -2.11 3.65 -5.85
N LYS A 70 -0.98 3.06 -6.30
CA LYS A 70 -0.66 2.90 -7.73
C LYS A 70 -0.57 1.43 -8.12
N LYS A 71 0.65 0.87 -8.12
CA LYS A 71 0.93 -0.49 -8.59
C LYS A 71 1.63 -1.37 -7.56
N ASN A 72 2.09 -0.81 -6.44
CA ASN A 72 2.87 -1.54 -5.45
C ASN A 72 2.05 -1.88 -4.22
N LEU A 73 2.07 -3.16 -3.85
CA LEU A 73 1.46 -3.71 -2.65
C LEU A 73 2.53 -4.48 -1.86
N PHE A 74 2.57 -4.24 -0.56
CA PHE A 74 3.57 -4.78 0.35
C PHE A 74 2.88 -5.62 1.42
N SER A 75 3.28 -6.88 1.60
CA SER A 75 2.75 -7.72 2.67
C SER A 75 3.85 -8.14 3.65
N VAL A 76 3.47 -8.24 4.93
CA VAL A 76 4.31 -8.82 5.98
C VAL A 76 4.12 -10.34 5.93
N GLY A 77 4.99 -11.01 5.18
CA GLY A 77 4.90 -12.44 4.90
C GLY A 77 4.11 -12.81 3.64
N PRO A 78 4.13 -14.11 3.27
CA PRO A 78 3.45 -14.65 2.08
C PRO A 78 1.93 -14.50 2.18
N LEU A 79 1.34 -13.89 1.15
CA LEU A 79 -0.10 -13.91 0.94
C LEU A 79 -0.54 -15.34 0.62
N LYS A 80 -1.72 -15.74 1.10
CA LYS A 80 -2.27 -17.09 0.87
C LYS A 80 -2.88 -17.22 -0.53
N MET A 81 -2.07 -16.99 -1.55
CA MET A 81 -2.43 -17.10 -2.96
C MET A 81 -1.98 -18.46 -3.51
N GLN A 82 -2.69 -18.96 -4.52
CA GLN A 82 -2.30 -20.18 -5.23
C GLN A 82 -1.14 -19.84 -6.20
N GLY A 83 0.09 -19.84 -5.69
CA GLY A 83 1.31 -19.58 -6.47
C GLY A 83 1.78 -18.13 -6.45
N ASN A 84 2.48 -17.70 -7.51
CA ASN A 84 3.10 -16.38 -7.62
C ASN A 84 2.18 -15.30 -8.20
N ALA A 85 1.02 -15.68 -8.74
CA ALA A 85 0.04 -14.74 -9.26
C ALA A 85 -1.38 -15.18 -8.90
N ALA A 86 -2.26 -14.20 -8.68
CA ALA A 86 -3.66 -14.44 -8.42
C ALA A 86 -4.51 -13.35 -9.06
N GLU A 87 -5.68 -13.73 -9.55
CA GLU A 87 -6.65 -12.82 -10.14
C GLU A 87 -7.94 -12.82 -9.31
N PHE A 88 -8.47 -11.62 -9.05
CA PHE A 88 -9.67 -11.41 -8.27
C PHE A 88 -10.62 -10.49 -9.02
N VAL A 89 -11.92 -10.66 -8.81
CA VAL A 89 -12.94 -9.73 -9.29
C VAL A 89 -13.58 -9.06 -8.09
N VAL A 90 -13.47 -7.73 -8.02
CA VAL A 90 -14.02 -6.91 -6.94
C VAL A 90 -15.20 -6.12 -7.46
N SER A 91 -16.37 -6.34 -6.86
CA SER A 91 -17.55 -5.49 -7.08
C SER A 91 -17.54 -4.32 -6.11
N MET A 92 -17.67 -3.08 -6.60
CA MET A 92 -17.74 -1.87 -5.78
C MET A 92 -19.16 -1.55 -5.27
N THR A 93 -20.17 -2.36 -5.61
CA THR A 93 -21.54 -2.20 -5.11
C THR A 93 -21.88 -3.31 -4.11
N ASP A 94 -22.58 -2.94 -3.04
CA ASP A 94 -23.14 -3.89 -2.06
C ASP A 94 -24.47 -4.50 -2.53
N THR A 95 -25.13 -3.86 -3.49
CA THR A 95 -26.40 -4.34 -4.06
C THR A 95 -26.16 -5.42 -5.12
N PRO A 96 -27.05 -6.44 -5.18
CA PRO A 96 -27.06 -7.40 -6.27
C PRO A 96 -27.23 -6.67 -7.60
N GLN A 97 -26.30 -6.90 -8.53
CA GLN A 97 -26.41 -6.33 -9.86
C GLN A 97 -27.27 -7.21 -10.77
N PRO A 98 -27.91 -6.63 -11.79
CA PRO A 98 -28.59 -7.40 -12.83
C PRO A 98 -27.65 -8.45 -13.43
N ALA A 99 -28.19 -9.62 -13.80
CA ALA A 99 -27.43 -10.65 -14.48
C ALA A 99 -26.74 -10.08 -15.73
N GLY A 100 -25.41 -10.22 -15.82
CA GLY A 100 -24.61 -9.70 -16.93
C GLY A 100 -24.09 -8.26 -16.75
N SER A 101 -24.47 -7.54 -15.69
CA SER A 101 -23.87 -6.24 -15.38
C SER A 101 -22.44 -6.41 -14.88
N THR A 102 -21.48 -5.77 -15.55
CA THR A 102 -20.07 -5.68 -15.15
C THR A 102 -19.71 -4.28 -14.64
N ARG A 103 -20.71 -3.40 -14.49
CA ARG A 103 -20.53 -2.01 -14.10
C ARG A 103 -19.96 -1.92 -12.68
N GLY A 104 -18.83 -1.22 -12.51
CA GLY A 104 -18.21 -1.09 -11.19
C GLY A 104 -17.56 -2.37 -10.66
N GLN A 105 -17.38 -3.38 -11.52
CA GLN A 105 -16.52 -4.53 -11.23
C GLN A 105 -15.11 -4.27 -11.77
N PHE A 106 -14.12 -4.59 -10.95
CA PHE A 106 -12.70 -4.43 -11.27
C PHE A 106 -12.01 -5.79 -11.17
N ARG A 107 -11.29 -6.15 -12.21
CA ARG A 107 -10.37 -7.28 -12.18
C ARG A 107 -9.03 -6.80 -11.62
N ILE A 108 -8.55 -7.49 -10.61
CA ILE A 108 -7.30 -7.20 -9.93
C ILE A 108 -6.39 -8.40 -10.14
N LYS A 109 -5.24 -8.15 -10.78
CA LYS A 109 -4.18 -9.12 -10.93
C LYS A 109 -3.05 -8.77 -9.98
N LEU A 110 -2.70 -9.73 -9.14
CA LEU A 110 -1.58 -9.66 -8.21
C LEU A 110 -0.47 -10.55 -8.73
N VAL A 111 0.75 -10.01 -8.79
CA VAL A 111 1.95 -10.77 -9.19
C VAL A 111 3.04 -10.54 -8.16
N LYS A 112 3.55 -11.60 -7.54
CA LYS A 112 4.72 -11.54 -6.66
C LYS A 112 5.93 -11.14 -7.49
N VAL A 113 6.56 -10.03 -7.11
CA VAL A 113 7.76 -9.51 -7.79
C VAL A 113 9.01 -9.83 -7.00
N ASN A 114 8.99 -9.62 -5.68
CA ASN A 114 10.18 -9.77 -4.87
C ASN A 114 9.85 -10.20 -3.44
N GLU A 115 10.81 -10.88 -2.79
CA GLU A 115 10.80 -11.21 -1.37
C GLU A 115 12.08 -10.69 -0.74
N ILE A 116 11.93 -9.72 0.16
CA ILE A 116 13.01 -9.03 0.83
C ILE A 116 13.05 -9.45 2.29
N ASN A 117 14.18 -10.01 2.71
CA ASN A 117 14.47 -10.25 4.10
C ASN A 117 15.21 -9.02 4.66
N ILE A 118 14.49 -8.20 5.43
CA ILE A 118 15.04 -6.92 5.92
C ILE A 118 16.22 -7.15 6.85
N SER A 119 16.14 -8.16 7.72
CA SER A 119 17.19 -8.48 8.69
C SER A 119 18.50 -8.87 8.01
N ARG A 120 18.43 -9.64 6.91
CA ARG A 120 19.62 -10.04 6.14
C ARG A 120 20.19 -8.92 5.27
N ARG A 121 19.36 -7.95 4.86
CA ARG A 121 19.77 -6.84 4.00
C ARG A 121 19.88 -5.50 4.73
N ALA A 122 19.89 -5.52 6.07
CA ALA A 122 19.99 -4.31 6.87
C ALA A 122 21.23 -3.49 6.52
N ASN A 123 22.39 -4.14 6.33
CA ASN A 123 23.61 -3.46 5.94
C ASN A 123 23.49 -2.78 4.56
N GLU A 124 22.93 -3.46 3.55
CA GLU A 124 22.70 -2.88 2.21
C GLU A 124 21.71 -1.70 2.24
N ILE A 125 20.69 -1.80 3.10
CA ILE A 125 19.72 -0.71 3.31
C ILE A 125 20.42 0.51 3.94
N LEU A 126 21.28 0.30 4.94
CA LEU A 126 21.96 1.36 5.68
C LEU A 126 23.10 2.00 4.89
N THR A 127 23.83 1.25 4.07
CA THR A 127 24.92 1.79 3.23
C THR A 127 24.40 2.52 1.99
N GLY A 128 23.12 2.33 1.62
CA GLY A 128 22.49 2.97 0.47
C GLY A 128 22.99 2.46 -0.88
N GLY A 129 22.43 3.00 -1.96
CA GLY A 129 22.91 2.77 -3.34
C GLY A 129 22.39 1.51 -4.04
N SER A 130 21.58 0.68 -3.38
CA SER A 130 20.97 -0.51 -3.98
C SER A 130 19.47 -0.35 -4.24
N ASP A 131 18.93 -1.09 -5.21
CA ASP A 131 17.48 -1.16 -5.47
C ASP A 131 16.71 -1.62 -4.21
N VAL A 132 17.33 -2.45 -3.38
CA VAL A 132 16.75 -2.91 -2.11
C VAL A 132 16.57 -1.76 -1.14
N SER A 133 17.54 -0.84 -1.06
CA SER A 133 17.46 0.35 -0.22
C SER A 133 16.29 1.24 -0.65
N GLN A 134 16.05 1.39 -1.96
CA GLN A 134 14.89 2.14 -2.48
C GLN A 134 13.56 1.49 -2.11
N ILE A 135 13.43 0.17 -2.30
CA ILE A 135 12.20 -0.56 -1.96
C ILE A 135 11.92 -0.48 -0.45
N ALA A 136 12.95 -0.60 0.39
CA ALA A 136 12.83 -0.45 1.84
C ALA A 136 12.37 0.96 2.24
N LEU A 137 12.91 2.00 1.60
CA LEU A 137 12.49 3.39 1.82
C LEU A 137 11.04 3.62 1.39
N THR A 138 10.62 3.11 0.23
CA THR A 138 9.23 3.20 -0.23
C THR A 138 8.29 2.49 0.74
N PHE A 139 8.66 1.29 1.21
CA PHE A 139 7.87 0.58 2.20
C PHE A 139 7.73 1.37 3.51
N LEU A 140 8.83 1.91 4.02
CA LEU A 140 8.82 2.72 5.25
C LEU A 140 7.93 3.96 5.09
N GLN A 141 8.03 4.67 3.96
CA GLN A 141 7.16 5.80 3.65
C GLN A 141 5.68 5.38 3.66
N ILE A 142 5.34 4.25 3.06
CA ILE A 142 3.95 3.75 3.04
C ILE A 142 3.47 3.40 4.44
N VAL A 143 4.27 2.69 5.24
CA VAL A 143 3.91 2.28 6.61
C VAL A 143 3.67 3.51 7.49
N ILE A 144 4.57 4.50 7.45
CA ILE A 144 4.42 5.72 8.23
C ILE A 144 3.17 6.50 7.79
N ARG A 145 2.84 6.50 6.49
CA ARG A 145 1.69 7.24 5.94
C ARG A 145 0.35 6.53 6.15
N GLN A 146 0.34 5.21 6.24
CA GLN A 146 -0.87 4.43 6.53
C GLN A 146 -1.42 4.71 7.92
N ALA A 147 -0.56 4.92 8.92
CA ALA A 147 -0.99 5.24 10.29
C ALA A 147 -1.89 6.49 10.39
N PRO A 148 -1.57 7.63 9.77
CA PRO A 148 -2.46 8.80 9.73
C PRO A 148 -3.57 8.69 8.67
N MET A 149 -3.35 8.09 7.50
CA MET A 149 -4.40 7.96 6.46
C MET A 149 -5.63 7.16 6.94
N LEU A 150 -5.46 6.25 7.90
CA LEU A 150 -6.57 5.54 8.54
C LEU A 150 -7.34 6.40 9.58
N LYS A 151 -6.70 7.45 10.12
CA LYS A 151 -7.30 8.31 11.16
C LYS A 151 -8.00 9.54 10.59
N THR A 152 -7.53 10.06 9.46
CA THR A 152 -8.00 11.32 8.89
C THR A 152 -8.54 11.08 7.49
N ASN A 153 -9.84 11.32 7.31
CA ASN A 153 -10.57 11.08 6.04
C ASN A 153 -10.19 12.08 4.92
N THR A 154 -9.01 12.68 4.99
CA THR A 154 -8.50 13.73 4.09
C THR A 154 -7.27 13.21 3.36
N PHE A 155 -7.53 12.61 2.20
CA PHE A 155 -6.52 11.99 1.35
C PHE A 155 -5.89 13.04 0.42
N ASN A 156 -4.77 13.63 0.83
CA ASN A 156 -3.84 14.26 -0.11
C ASN A 156 -2.46 13.60 0.00
N THR A 157 -1.80 13.43 -1.15
CA THR A 157 -0.63 12.59 -1.43
C THR A 157 0.59 12.88 -0.57
N ARG A 158 0.62 13.95 0.25
CA ARG A 158 1.69 14.29 1.20
C ARG A 158 1.21 15.07 2.41
N SER A 159 -0.09 15.25 2.58
CA SER A 159 -0.61 16.14 3.62
C SER A 159 -1.84 15.56 4.27
N VAL A 160 -1.79 15.52 5.61
CA VAL A 160 -2.85 14.98 6.45
C VAL A 160 -3.54 16.15 7.12
N PHE A 161 -4.87 16.28 6.96
CA PHE A 161 -5.65 17.38 7.52
C PHE A 161 -6.61 16.89 8.59
N THR A 162 -6.58 17.50 9.78
CA THR A 162 -7.38 17.06 10.92
C THR A 162 -8.63 17.94 11.07
N PRO A 163 -9.83 17.36 11.30
CA PRO A 163 -11.07 18.12 11.44
C PRO A 163 -11.17 18.88 12.79
N GLU A 164 -10.37 18.50 13.79
CA GLU A 164 -10.42 19.03 15.16
C GLU A 164 -10.03 20.52 15.26
N SER A 165 -9.29 21.05 14.28
CA SER A 165 -8.89 22.46 14.25
C SER A 165 -9.41 23.15 12.98
N ARG A 166 -10.68 22.92 12.62
CA ARG A 166 -11.30 23.64 11.50
C ARG A 166 -11.59 25.08 11.91
N LYS A 167 -11.23 26.05 11.05
CA LYS A 167 -11.66 27.45 11.18
C LYS A 167 -12.54 27.79 10.01
N SER A 168 -13.80 28.15 10.28
CA SER A 168 -14.73 28.58 9.25
C SER A 168 -14.36 29.99 8.78
N LEU A 169 -14.22 30.15 7.47
CA LEU A 169 -14.15 31.45 6.80
C LEU A 169 -15.57 31.82 6.37
N ASN A 170 -15.88 33.11 6.36
CA ASN A 170 -17.16 33.58 5.83
C ASN A 170 -17.35 33.11 4.38
N GLY A 171 -18.57 32.75 4.00
CA GLY A 171 -18.90 32.28 2.65
C GLY A 171 -18.85 30.76 2.44
N GLY A 172 -18.89 29.95 3.51
CA GLY A 172 -19.00 28.49 3.41
C GLY A 172 -17.67 27.75 3.21
N PHE A 173 -16.54 28.47 3.22
CA PHE A 173 -15.21 27.88 3.18
C PHE A 173 -14.73 27.49 4.58
N ASN A 174 -14.02 26.37 4.69
CA ASN A 174 -13.41 25.94 5.95
C ASN A 174 -11.91 25.73 5.75
N ILE A 175 -11.09 26.33 6.60
CA ILE A 175 -9.64 26.09 6.67
C ILE A 175 -9.41 24.92 7.61
N TRP A 176 -8.63 23.95 7.14
CA TRP A 176 -8.23 22.78 7.92
C TRP A 176 -6.73 22.84 8.10
N ASN A 177 -6.25 22.80 9.35
CA ASN A 177 -4.82 22.66 9.58
C ASN A 177 -4.39 21.23 9.24
N GLY A 178 -3.20 21.11 8.67
CA GLY A 178 -2.63 19.83 8.32
C GLY A 178 -1.11 19.85 8.37
N PHE A 179 -0.53 18.66 8.40
CA PHE A 179 0.91 18.45 8.38
C PHE A 179 1.32 17.94 7.00
N PHE A 180 2.41 18.49 6.46
CA PHE A 180 3.02 18.03 5.22
C PHE A 180 4.16 17.06 5.53
N GLN A 181 4.22 15.93 4.82
CA GLN A 181 5.20 14.87 4.97
C GLN A 181 5.74 14.41 3.60
#